data_AF-A0A7Y4XDV1-F1
#
_entry.id   AF-A0A7Y4XDV1-F1
#
_cell.length_a   1.000
_cell.length_b   1.000
_cell.length_c   1.000
_cell.angle_alpha   90.00
_cell.angle_beta   90.00
_cell.angle_gamma   90.00
#
_symmetry.space_group_name_H-M   'P 1'
#
loop_
_entity.id
_entity.type
_entity.pdbx_description
1 polymer ?
#
loop_
_entity_poly.entity_id
_entity_poly.type
_entity_poly.pdbx_seq_one_letter_code
_entity_poly.pdbx_strand_id
1 'polypeptide(L)'
;MSSDVRLPHWPAWLEEARQMLDRDFRERLTTAHIARTVGVHPVYLAQMFRKHFACGVIEYIARRRIAYACRELRNSGVPIADIAIAAGFYDQGHFSRTFKRILGITPSVYRRRHRPRADS
;
A
#
# COMPACT_ATOMS: atom_id res chain seq x y z
N MET A 1 11.03 -3.99 -34.63
CA MET A 1 10.23 -2.93 -33.97
C MET A 1 10.52 -2.99 -32.48
N SER A 2 11.70 -2.52 -32.06
CA SER A 2 12.06 -2.44 -30.64
C SER A 2 11.34 -1.25 -30.03
N SER A 3 10.31 -1.53 -29.24
CA SER A 3 9.71 -0.55 -28.35
C SER A 3 10.76 -0.18 -27.31
N ASP A 4 11.38 0.97 -27.51
CA ASP A 4 12.24 1.65 -26.55
C ASP A 4 11.38 1.96 -25.30
N VAL A 5 11.38 1.02 -24.35
CA VAL A 5 10.75 1.21 -23.05
C VAL A 5 11.59 2.27 -22.33
N ARG A 6 11.21 3.53 -22.50
CA ARG A 6 11.80 4.65 -21.79
C ARG A 6 11.49 4.44 -20.30
N LEU A 7 12.41 3.79 -19.60
CA LEU A 7 12.29 3.57 -18.16
C LEU A 7 12.09 4.93 -17.50
N PRO A 8 11.14 5.06 -16.57
CA PRO A 8 10.88 6.34 -15.95
C PRO A 8 12.14 6.81 -15.21
N HIS A 9 12.76 7.88 -15.72
CA HIS A 9 13.94 8.50 -15.12
C HIS A 9 13.48 9.43 -13.99
N TRP A 10 13.24 8.86 -12.82
CA TRP A 10 13.14 9.64 -11.58
C TRP A 10 14.46 9.61 -10.81
N PRO A 11 14.70 10.59 -9.90
CA PRO A 11 15.92 10.63 -9.11
C PRO A 11 16.10 9.38 -8.23
N ALA A 12 17.35 8.99 -7.96
CA ALA A 12 17.67 7.84 -7.11
C ALA A 12 17.02 7.94 -5.71
N TRP A 13 16.98 9.13 -5.11
CA TRP A 13 16.33 9.37 -3.82
C TRP A 13 14.82 9.08 -3.84
N LEU A 14 14.16 9.25 -5.00
CA LEU A 14 12.72 8.97 -5.13
C LEU A 14 12.46 7.47 -5.21
N GLU A 15 13.37 6.74 -5.87
CA GLU A 15 13.35 5.27 -5.88
C GLU A 15 13.62 4.71 -4.48
N GLU A 16 14.59 5.26 -3.76
CA GLU A 16 14.89 4.88 -2.38
C GLU A 16 13.68 5.13 -1.47
N ALA A 17 13.01 6.28 -1.60
CA ALA A 17 11.78 6.57 -0.87
C ALA A 17 10.69 5.53 -1.17
N ARG A 18 10.52 5.14 -2.44
CA ARG A 18 9.55 4.11 -2.84
C ARG A 18 9.90 2.74 -2.24
N GLN A 19 11.18 2.36 -2.24
CA GLN A 19 11.64 1.10 -1.65
C GLN A 19 11.47 1.06 -0.14
N MET A 20 11.71 2.18 0.55
CA MET A 20 11.42 2.33 1.97
C MET A 20 9.92 2.13 2.25
N LEU A 21 9.05 2.78 1.48
CA LEU A 21 7.60 2.59 1.59
C LEU A 21 7.18 1.14 1.35
N ASP A 22 7.80 0.45 0.40
CA ASP A 22 7.47 -0.93 0.06
C ASP A 22 7.88 -1.94 1.15
N ARG A 23 8.98 -1.65 1.84
CA ARG A 23 9.53 -2.46 2.93
C ARG A 23 8.76 -2.22 4.23
N ASP A 24 8.54 -0.95 4.55
CA ASP A 24 8.10 -0.51 5.88
C ASP A 24 6.62 -0.12 5.90
N PHE A 25 5.84 -0.52 4.89
CA PHE A 25 4.43 -0.15 4.76
C PHE A 25 3.56 -0.48 5.99
N ARG A 26 3.97 -1.45 6.83
CA ARG A 26 3.27 -1.83 8.06
C ARG A 26 3.52 -0.86 9.21
N GLU A 27 4.60 -0.10 9.14
CA GLU A 27 5.00 0.84 10.17
C GLU A 27 4.29 2.19 10.03
N ARG A 28 4.42 3.03 11.06
CA ARG A 28 3.83 4.37 11.11
C ARG A 28 4.74 5.37 10.40
N LEU A 29 4.78 5.28 9.07
CA LEU A 29 5.58 6.18 8.24
C LEU A 29 4.91 7.55 8.09
N THR A 30 5.71 8.61 8.14
CA THR A 30 5.28 9.98 7.83
C THR A 30 6.09 10.51 6.66
N THR A 31 5.48 11.39 5.86
CA THR A 31 6.18 12.07 4.76
C THR A 31 7.44 12.79 5.26
N ALA A 32 7.39 13.38 6.46
CA ALA A 32 8.54 14.05 7.06
C ALA A 32 9.68 13.08 7.43
N HIS A 33 9.37 11.89 7.92
CA HIS A 33 10.37 10.87 8.19
C HIS A 33 11.04 10.41 6.90
N ILE A 34 10.26 10.04 5.88
CA ILE A 34 10.80 9.56 4.60
C ILE A 34 11.67 10.64 3.95
N ALA A 35 11.20 11.89 3.93
CA ALA A 35 11.94 13.00 3.34
C ALA A 35 13.29 13.24 4.01
N ARG A 36 13.34 13.15 5.35
CA ARG A 36 14.60 13.23 6.09
C ARG A 36 15.53 12.08 5.75
N THR A 37 15.02 10.85 5.66
CA THR A 37 15.82 9.66 5.33
C THR A 37 16.48 9.78 3.96
N VAL A 38 15.75 10.29 2.95
CA VAL A 38 16.25 10.43 1.58
C VAL A 38 16.87 11.81 1.27
N GLY A 39 17.07 12.65 2.29
CA GLY A 39 17.78 13.93 2.16
C GLY A 39 17.07 15.02 1.38
N VAL A 40 15.73 15.08 1.39
CA VAL A 40 14.95 16.11 0.67
C VAL A 40 13.91 16.79 1.56
N HIS A 41 13.39 17.94 1.10
CA HIS A 41 12.29 18.62 1.79
C HIS A 41 10.97 17.83 1.64
N PRO A 42 10.13 17.69 2.69
CA PRO A 42 8.90 16.88 2.64
C PRO A 42 7.88 17.35 1.59
N VAL A 43 7.80 18.65 1.33
CA VAL A 43 6.94 19.19 0.27
C VAL A 43 7.44 18.74 -1.11
N TYR A 44 8.76 18.76 -1.31
CA TYR A 44 9.37 18.33 -2.57
C TYR A 44 9.19 16.83 -2.81
N LEU A 45 9.39 16.00 -1.77
CA LEU A 45 9.03 14.58 -1.80
C LEU A 45 7.56 14.39 -2.21
N ALA A 46 6.63 15.07 -1.54
CA ALA A 46 5.19 14.90 -1.81
C ALA A 46 4.78 15.33 -3.24
N GLN A 47 5.45 16.34 -3.82
CA GLN A 47 5.23 16.79 -5.19
C GLN A 47 5.77 15.77 -6.19
N MET A 48 7.03 15.37 -6.06
CA MET A 48 7.68 14.42 -6.97
C MET A 48 7.03 13.03 -6.89
N PHE A 49 6.67 12.57 -5.69
CA PHE A 49 6.00 11.28 -5.52
C PHE A 49 4.65 11.26 -6.25
N ARG A 50 3.84 12.33 -6.12
CA ARG A 50 2.59 12.45 -6.87
C ARG A 50 2.80 12.52 -8.38
N LYS A 51 3.80 13.27 -8.83
CA LYS A 51 4.15 13.41 -10.24
C LYS A 51 4.52 12.07 -10.89
N HIS A 52 5.27 11.22 -10.19
CA HIS A 52 5.81 9.98 -10.77
C HIS A 52 4.97 8.73 -10.47
N PHE A 53 4.22 8.69 -9.35
CA PHE A 53 3.42 7.51 -8.95
C PHE A 53 1.91 7.75 -9.02
N ALA A 54 1.47 8.90 -9.54
CA ALA A 54 0.07 9.29 -9.69
C ALA A 54 -0.76 9.22 -8.39
N CYS A 55 -0.11 9.22 -7.23
CA CYS A 55 -0.76 9.19 -5.91
C CYS A 55 0.15 9.78 -4.84
N GLY A 56 -0.43 10.17 -3.71
CA GLY A 56 0.35 10.65 -2.56
C GLY A 56 1.00 9.51 -1.78
N VAL A 57 2.02 9.83 -0.99
CA VAL A 57 2.74 8.87 -0.12
C VAL A 57 1.80 8.06 0.78
N ILE A 58 0.84 8.72 1.43
CA ILE A 58 -0.13 8.06 2.33
C ILE A 58 -1.06 7.11 1.56
N GLU A 59 -1.47 7.51 0.36
CA GLU A 59 -2.30 6.66 -0.49
C GLU A 59 -1.52 5.45 -1.00
N TYR A 60 -0.26 5.64 -1.35
CA TYR A 60 0.64 4.55 -1.75
C TYR A 60 0.78 3.51 -0.64
N ILE A 61 1.07 3.95 0.59
CA ILE A 61 1.10 3.06 1.78
C ILE A 61 -0.23 2.33 1.92
N ALA A 62 -1.35 3.03 1.86
CA ALA A 62 -2.67 2.40 1.96
C ALA A 62 -2.86 1.31 0.90
N ARG A 63 -2.48 1.56 -0.36
CA ARG A 63 -2.54 0.56 -1.44
C ARG A 63 -1.65 -0.66 -1.15
N ARG A 64 -0.44 -0.47 -0.64
CA ARG A 64 0.46 -1.56 -0.22
C ARG A 64 -0.16 -2.41 0.91
N ARG A 65 -0.73 -1.76 1.92
CA ARG A 65 -1.41 -2.44 3.03
C ARG A 65 -2.63 -3.23 2.57
N ILE A 66 -3.44 -2.67 1.66
CA ILE A 66 -4.58 -3.38 1.07
C ILE A 66 -4.12 -4.55 0.21
N ALA A 67 -3.07 -4.40 -0.60
CA ALA A 67 -2.52 -5.50 -1.39
C ALA A 67 -2.06 -6.67 -0.51
N TYR A 68 -1.37 -6.38 0.60
CA TYR A 68 -1.04 -7.36 1.63
C TYR A 68 -2.30 -8.04 2.18
N ALA A 69 -3.28 -7.26 2.65
CA ALA A 69 -4.51 -7.79 3.22
C ALA A 69 -5.28 -8.68 2.23
N CYS A 70 -5.35 -8.31 0.95
CA CYS A 70 -5.96 -9.12 -0.09
C CYS A 70 -5.33 -10.51 -0.19
N ARG A 71 -3.99 -10.60 -0.11
CA ARG A 71 -3.30 -11.88 -0.13
C ARG A 71 -3.67 -12.73 1.09
N GLU A 72 -3.64 -12.14 2.28
CA GLU A 72 -3.99 -12.85 3.52
C GLU A 72 -5.46 -13.29 3.55
N LEU A 73 -6.37 -12.47 3.01
CA LEU A 73 -7.80 -12.77 2.91
C LEU A 73 -8.10 -13.94 1.96
N ARG A 74 -7.26 -14.17 0.94
CA ARG A 74 -7.42 -15.31 0.01
C ARG A 74 -6.83 -16.60 0.56
N ASN A 75 -5.72 -16.49 1.28
CA ASN A 75 -4.86 -17.63 1.59
C ASN A 75 -5.01 -18.14 3.03
N SER A 76 -5.77 -17.46 3.89
CA SER A 76 -5.85 -17.82 5.31
C SER A 76 -7.26 -17.70 5.91
N GLY A 77 -7.47 -18.41 7.02
CA GLY A 77 -8.64 -18.28 7.89
C GLY A 77 -8.51 -17.18 8.96
N VAL A 78 -7.40 -16.44 8.97
CA VAL A 78 -7.07 -15.45 10.01
C VAL A 78 -8.22 -14.44 10.18
N PRO A 79 -8.61 -14.06 11.40
CA PRO A 79 -9.64 -13.04 11.62
C PRO A 79 -9.35 -11.73 10.89
N ILE A 80 -10.39 -11.05 10.41
CA ILE A 80 -10.25 -9.79 9.66
C ILE A 80 -9.59 -8.70 10.52
N ALA A 81 -9.87 -8.70 11.83
CA ALA A 81 -9.22 -7.82 12.80
C ALA A 81 -7.70 -8.01 12.83
N ASP A 82 -7.24 -9.26 12.91
CA ASP A 82 -5.81 -9.58 12.96
C ASP A 82 -5.10 -9.25 11.64
N ILE A 83 -5.77 -9.47 10.50
CA ILE A 83 -5.24 -9.02 9.20
C ILE A 83 -5.11 -7.49 9.16
N ALA A 84 -6.05 -6.75 9.74
CA ALA A 84 -5.97 -5.29 9.79
C ALA A 84 -4.72 -4.83 10.56
N ILE A 85 -4.47 -5.40 11.74
CA ILE A 85 -3.29 -5.11 12.56
C ILE A 85 -2.01 -5.53 11.83
N ALA A 86 -1.95 -6.73 11.27
CA ALA A 86 -0.78 -7.22 10.53
C ALA A 86 -0.49 -6.41 9.25
N ALA A 87 -1.53 -5.82 8.65
CA ALA A 87 -1.39 -4.88 7.54
C ALA A 87 -0.96 -3.47 7.98
N GLY A 88 -0.79 -3.20 9.29
CA GLY A 88 -0.35 -1.92 9.83
C GLY A 88 -1.48 -0.90 10.06
N PHE A 89 -2.75 -1.30 10.03
CA PHE A 89 -3.86 -0.43 10.42
C PHE A 89 -3.99 -0.36 11.94
N TYR A 90 -4.45 0.79 12.43
CA TYR A 90 -4.69 1.00 13.86
C TYR A 90 -5.85 0.15 14.39
N ASP A 91 -6.91 0.01 13.59
CA ASP A 91 -8.08 -0.77 13.94
C ASP A 91 -8.79 -1.33 12.69
N GLN A 92 -9.69 -2.30 12.91
CA GLN A 92 -10.46 -2.96 11.85
C GLN A 92 -11.43 -2.01 11.13
N GLY A 93 -11.95 -0.98 11.80
CA GLY A 93 -12.89 -0.02 11.22
C GLY A 93 -12.23 0.88 10.18
N HIS A 94 -11.07 1.46 10.50
CA HIS A 94 -10.24 2.23 9.60
C HIS A 94 -9.78 1.38 8.41
N PHE A 95 -9.36 0.14 8.68
CA PHE A 95 -9.05 -0.84 7.65
C PHE A 95 -10.23 -1.07 6.71
N SER A 96 -11.42 -1.38 7.24
CA SER A 96 -12.59 -1.73 6.44
C SER A 96 -13.06 -0.56 5.55
N ARG A 97 -13.03 0.67 6.07
CA ARG A 97 -13.32 1.89 5.29
C ARG A 97 -12.30 2.09 4.17
N THR A 98 -11.01 1.93 4.48
CA THR A 98 -9.93 2.08 3.49
C THR A 98 -9.99 1.01 2.41
N PHE A 99 -10.23 -0.24 2.80
CA PHE A 99 -10.38 -1.37 1.89
C PHE A 99 -11.55 -1.14 0.93
N LYS A 100 -12.73 -0.78 1.44
CA LYS A 100 -13.90 -0.49 0.61
C LYS A 100 -13.67 0.72 -0.30
N ARG A 101 -13.01 1.77 0.18
CA ARG A 101 -12.67 2.94 -0.65
C ARG A 101 -11.76 2.56 -1.82
N ILE A 102 -10.78 1.68 -1.62
CA ILE A 102 -9.80 1.30 -2.64
C ILE A 102 -10.35 0.22 -3.59
N LEU A 103 -11.12 -0.74 -3.10
CA LEU A 103 -11.56 -1.92 -3.87
C LEU A 103 -13.07 -1.97 -4.16
N GLY A 104 -13.85 -1.02 -3.67
CA GLY A 104 -15.30 -0.95 -3.86
C GLY A 104 -16.13 -1.92 -3.00
N ILE A 105 -15.50 -2.92 -2.36
CA ILE A 105 -16.16 -3.94 -1.53
C ILE A 105 -15.51 -4.10 -0.16
N THR A 106 -16.22 -4.68 0.80
CA THR A 106 -15.67 -4.87 2.16
C THR A 106 -14.71 -6.08 2.22
N PRO A 107 -13.80 -6.13 3.21
CA PRO A 107 -12.90 -7.27 3.40
C PRO A 107 -13.63 -8.62 3.50
N SER A 108 -14.77 -8.66 4.21
CA SER A 108 -15.57 -9.88 4.36
C SER A 108 -16.17 -10.36 3.03
N VAL A 109 -16.66 -9.42 2.20
CA VAL A 109 -17.16 -9.74 0.85
C VAL A 109 -16.02 -10.22 -0.04
N TYR A 110 -14.86 -9.56 0.02
CA TYR A 110 -13.67 -9.96 -0.72
C TYR A 110 -13.23 -11.39 -0.35
N ARG A 111 -13.12 -11.71 0.95
CA ARG A 111 -12.78 -13.06 1.42
C ARG A 111 -13.76 -14.11 0.88
N ARG A 112 -15.07 -13.86 1.00
CA ARG A 112 -16.09 -14.82 0.52
C ARG A 112 -16.00 -15.08 -0.98
N ARG A 113 -15.64 -14.07 -1.78
CA ARG A 113 -15.52 -14.20 -3.25
C ARG A 113 -14.26 -14.93 -3.70
N HIS A 114 -13.18 -14.84 -2.93
CA HIS A 114 -11.86 -15.29 -3.37
C HIS A 114 -11.27 -16.44 -2.56
N ARG A 115 -11.87 -16.81 -1.43
CA ARG A 115 -11.53 -18.06 -0.77
C ARG A 115 -12.12 -19.20 -1.60
N PRO A 116 -11.35 -20.24 -1.95
CA PRO A 116 -11.92 -21.41 -2.58
C PRO A 116 -13.07 -21.89 -1.70
N ARG A 117 -14.23 -22.18 -2.31
CA ARG A 117 -15.28 -22.91 -1.60
C ARG A 117 -14.62 -24.19 -1.12
N ALA A 118 -14.65 -24.44 0.18
CA ALA A 118 -14.40 -25.77 0.68
C ALA A 118 -15.59 -26.61 0.17
N ASP A 119 -15.44 -27.19 -1.02
CA ASP A 119 -16.30 -28.27 -1.43
C ASP A 119 -15.85 -29.49 -0.63
N SER A 120 -16.51 -29.72 0.51
CA SER A 120 -16.77 -31.01 1.19
C SER A 120 -17.43 -30.76 2.54
#